data_AF-A0A409XWQ0-F1
#
_entry.id   AF-A0A409XWQ0-F1
#
_cell.length_a   1.000
_cell.length_b   1.000
_cell.length_c   1.000
_cell.angle_alpha   90.00
_cell.angle_beta   90.00
_cell.angle_gamma   90.00
#
_symmetry.space_group_name_H-M   'P 1'
#
loop_
_entity.id
_entity.type
_entity.pdbx_description
1 polymer ?
#
loop_
_entity_poly.entity_id
_entity_poly.type
_entity_poly.pdbx_seq_one_letter_code
_entity_poly.pdbx_strand_id
1 'polypeptide(L)'
;MYPTLQEKAIVDAAEQIMIETMARYDPSHDKYHVQRVRKTALTLAKSINPTPDLLIVELAALLHDVLDKKYVSAEEAADPFTFFLPFFQRMAAEHGIDLVSDGRGQTIARVIDNVSWSTEKKLREAGKWTAWHDSCVELHCVQDADRLDAIGAFGIMRCASYSTVTNRPLHTPPDDPEHKYTSIQHFHDKLLHIRDRLKTGPGRKLGDRRHQVVSSPAGITNLSPFAVVLVLIKGHALFFDSTAPRSSPPTQLLDFLASVEEEYQGTVL
;
A
#
# COMPACT_ATOMS: atom_id res chain seq x y z
N MET A 1 -21.36 -17.62 4.89
CA MET A 1 -20.13 -17.48 4.09
C MET A 1 -20.12 -16.05 3.59
N TYR A 2 -19.09 -15.27 3.91
CA TYR A 2 -18.99 -13.87 3.49
C TYR A 2 -18.66 -13.76 1.99
N PRO A 3 -19.24 -12.80 1.25
CA PRO A 3 -20.26 -11.85 1.69
C PRO A 3 -21.69 -12.40 1.55
N THR A 4 -22.60 -11.92 2.39
CA THR A 4 -24.06 -11.97 2.18
C THR A 4 -24.47 -11.05 1.02
N LEU A 5 -25.72 -11.16 0.54
CA LEU A 5 -26.22 -10.31 -0.54
C LEU A 5 -26.21 -8.82 -0.15
N GLN A 6 -26.59 -8.51 1.09
CA GLN A 6 -26.57 -7.15 1.62
C GLN A 6 -25.13 -6.63 1.74
N GLU A 7 -24.21 -7.43 2.27
CA GLU A 7 -22.78 -7.04 2.35
C GLU A 7 -22.19 -6.79 0.96
N LYS A 8 -22.53 -7.64 -0.02
CA LYS A 8 -22.07 -7.46 -1.39
C LYS A 8 -22.56 -6.13 -1.98
N ALA A 9 -23.82 -5.76 -1.78
CA ALA A 9 -24.37 -4.51 -2.30
C ALA A 9 -23.63 -3.28 -1.73
N ILE A 10 -23.26 -3.32 -0.45
CA ILE A 10 -22.50 -2.26 0.21
C ILE A 10 -21.07 -2.17 -0.31
N VAL A 11 -20.43 -3.33 -0.49
CA VAL A 11 -19.09 -3.42 -1.08
C VAL A 11 -19.09 -2.88 -2.51
N ASP A 12 -20.08 -3.23 -3.33
CA ASP A 12 -20.21 -2.72 -4.70
C ASP A 12 -20.39 -1.18 -4.71
N ALA A 13 -21.17 -0.63 -3.77
CA ALA A 13 -21.36 0.81 -3.64
C ALA A 13 -20.08 1.54 -3.18
N ALA A 14 -19.31 0.96 -2.26
CA ALA A 14 -18.01 1.50 -1.85
C ALA A 14 -16.97 1.42 -2.99
N GLU A 15 -16.98 0.34 -3.75
CA GLU A 15 -16.14 0.16 -4.94
C GLU A 15 -16.45 1.22 -5.99
N GLN A 16 -17.71 1.59 -6.20
CA GLN A 16 -18.07 2.67 -7.12
C GLN A 16 -17.51 4.02 -6.67
N ILE A 17 -17.61 4.36 -5.38
CA ILE A 17 -16.99 5.58 -4.81
C ILE A 17 -15.48 5.60 -5.06
N MET A 18 -14.82 4.46 -4.83
CA MET A 18 -13.39 4.30 -5.08
C MET A 18 -13.06 4.51 -6.57
N ILE A 19 -13.77 3.85 -7.49
CA ILE A 19 -13.51 3.97 -8.93
C ILE A 19 -13.63 5.42 -9.40
N GLU A 20 -14.69 6.13 -8.99
CA GLU A 20 -14.92 7.52 -9.35
C GLU A 20 -13.84 8.44 -8.78
N THR A 21 -13.43 8.21 -7.54
CA THR A 21 -12.42 9.03 -6.86
C THR A 21 -11.04 8.83 -7.50
N MET A 22 -10.62 7.57 -7.64
CA MET A 22 -9.29 7.19 -8.11
C MET A 22 -9.10 7.44 -9.61
N ALA A 23 -10.16 7.64 -10.39
CA ALA A 23 -10.06 8.03 -11.81
C ALA A 23 -9.33 9.37 -12.03
N ARG A 24 -9.20 10.17 -10.97
CA ARG A 24 -8.49 11.46 -10.98
C ARG A 24 -7.02 11.34 -10.59
N TYR A 25 -6.59 10.18 -10.09
CA TYR A 25 -5.26 10.00 -9.50
C TYR A 25 -4.28 9.41 -10.52
N ASP A 26 -3.00 9.54 -10.23
CA ASP A 26 -1.93 9.01 -11.07
C ASP A 26 -1.72 7.50 -10.85
N PRO A 27 -0.94 6.80 -11.71
CA PRO A 27 -0.75 5.35 -11.62
C PRO A 27 -0.18 4.84 -10.28
N SER A 28 0.41 5.71 -9.44
CA SER A 28 0.86 5.32 -8.10
C SER A 28 -0.26 5.23 -7.06
N HIS A 29 -1.47 5.74 -7.34
CA HIS A 29 -2.64 5.67 -6.45
C HIS A 29 -3.93 5.43 -7.25
N ASP A 30 -3.85 4.66 -8.35
CA ASP A 30 -5.00 4.37 -9.19
C ASP A 30 -5.94 3.32 -8.59
N LYS A 31 -7.09 3.08 -9.24
CA LYS A 31 -8.04 2.05 -8.79
C LYS A 31 -7.41 0.65 -8.72
N TYR A 32 -6.40 0.34 -9.53
CA TYR A 32 -5.81 -0.99 -9.57
C TYR A 32 -4.92 -1.24 -8.34
N HIS A 33 -4.26 -0.20 -7.82
CA HIS A 33 -3.64 -0.24 -6.51
C HIS A 33 -4.65 -0.66 -5.43
N VAL A 34 -5.76 0.07 -5.32
CA VAL A 34 -6.76 -0.17 -4.29
C VAL A 34 -7.32 -1.59 -4.39
N GLN A 35 -7.52 -2.11 -5.61
CA GLN A 35 -7.96 -3.49 -5.82
C GLN A 35 -6.92 -4.53 -5.36
N ARG A 36 -5.63 -4.32 -5.60
CA ARG A 36 -4.56 -5.21 -5.09
C ARG A 36 -4.50 -5.18 -3.56
N VAL A 37 -4.65 -3.99 -2.96
CA VAL A 37 -4.72 -3.82 -1.49
C VAL A 37 -5.94 -4.56 -0.93
N ARG A 38 -7.14 -4.35 -1.48
CA ARG A 38 -8.37 -5.08 -1.10
C ARG A 38 -8.18 -6.59 -1.14
N LYS A 39 -7.68 -7.12 -2.25
CA LYS A 39 -7.46 -8.57 -2.44
C LYS A 39 -6.48 -9.12 -1.39
N THR A 40 -5.38 -8.40 -1.17
CA THR A 40 -4.36 -8.77 -0.19
C THR A 40 -4.93 -8.71 1.23
N ALA A 41 -5.61 -7.64 1.61
CA ALA A 41 -6.20 -7.45 2.94
C ALA A 41 -7.20 -8.56 3.28
N LEU A 42 -8.09 -8.92 2.35
CA LEU A 42 -9.02 -10.05 2.51
C LEU A 42 -8.30 -11.39 2.65
N THR A 43 -7.21 -11.60 1.91
CA THR A 43 -6.40 -12.83 1.99
C THR A 43 -5.72 -12.94 3.36
N LEU A 44 -5.14 -11.84 3.85
CA LEU A 44 -4.56 -11.77 5.19
C LEU A 44 -5.61 -12.04 6.27
N ALA A 45 -6.76 -11.36 6.20
CA ALA A 45 -7.85 -11.50 7.16
C ALA A 45 -8.38 -12.94 7.24
N LYS A 46 -8.64 -13.59 6.10
CA LYS A 46 -9.09 -14.99 6.04
C LYS A 46 -8.06 -16.00 6.57
N SER A 47 -6.79 -15.61 6.65
CA SER A 47 -5.69 -16.44 7.15
C SER A 47 -5.43 -16.27 8.65
N ILE A 48 -6.20 -15.42 9.34
CA ILE A 48 -6.07 -15.15 10.78
C ILE A 48 -7.21 -15.84 11.54
N ASN A 49 -6.91 -16.36 12.74
CA ASN A 49 -7.87 -17.02 13.62
C ASN A 49 -7.84 -16.36 15.02
N PRO A 50 -8.99 -15.90 15.57
CA PRO A 50 -10.28 -15.82 14.90
C PRO A 50 -10.26 -14.86 13.70
N THR A 51 -11.06 -15.15 12.68
CA THR A 51 -11.18 -14.28 11.50
C THR A 51 -11.76 -12.93 11.90
N PRO A 52 -11.15 -11.80 11.53
CA PRO A 52 -11.67 -10.47 11.81
C PRO A 52 -12.91 -10.17 10.96
N ASP A 53 -13.58 -9.03 11.21
CA ASP A 53 -14.75 -8.63 10.43
C ASP A 53 -14.34 -8.31 8.98
N LEU A 54 -14.72 -9.19 8.05
CA LEU A 54 -14.33 -9.08 6.64
C LEU A 54 -14.97 -7.87 5.94
N LEU A 55 -16.15 -7.42 6.37
CA LEU A 55 -16.78 -6.24 5.82
C LEU A 55 -16.00 -4.98 6.22
N ILE A 56 -15.57 -4.88 7.47
CA ILE A 56 -14.71 -3.78 7.93
C ILE A 56 -13.40 -3.75 7.13
N VAL A 57 -12.75 -4.92 6.99
CA VAL A 57 -11.48 -5.03 6.24
C VAL A 57 -11.67 -4.61 4.78
N GLU A 58 -12.71 -5.09 4.11
CA GLU A 58 -12.94 -4.82 2.70
C GLU A 58 -13.33 -3.36 2.43
N LEU A 59 -14.25 -2.80 3.22
CA LEU A 59 -14.65 -1.40 3.09
C LEU A 59 -13.51 -0.44 3.43
N ALA A 60 -12.76 -0.71 4.50
CA ALA A 60 -11.60 0.10 4.84
C ALA A 60 -10.53 0.03 3.74
N ALA A 61 -10.24 -1.16 3.18
CA ALA A 61 -9.30 -1.27 2.08
C ALA A 61 -9.76 -0.55 0.80
N LEU A 62 -11.05 -0.60 0.46
CA LEU A 62 -11.59 0.12 -0.70
C LEU A 62 -11.53 1.64 -0.54
N LEU A 63 -11.71 2.14 0.68
CA LEU A 63 -11.87 3.57 0.95
C LEU A 63 -10.61 4.25 1.50
N HIS A 64 -9.54 3.50 1.80
CA HIS A 64 -8.37 4.01 2.51
C HIS A 64 -7.68 5.21 1.83
N ASP A 65 -7.64 5.21 0.49
CA ASP A 65 -7.00 6.27 -0.31
C ASP A 65 -7.97 7.35 -0.78
N VAL A 66 -9.28 7.20 -0.54
CA VAL A 66 -10.30 8.19 -0.97
C VAL A 66 -10.08 9.56 -0.33
N LEU A 67 -9.53 9.58 0.89
CA LEU A 67 -9.22 10.79 1.64
C LEU A 67 -7.71 11.02 1.78
N ASP A 68 -6.89 10.52 0.84
CA ASP A 68 -5.44 10.80 0.89
C ASP A 68 -5.19 12.31 0.79
N LYS A 69 -4.54 12.84 1.82
CA LYS A 69 -4.17 14.25 2.02
C LYS A 69 -3.37 14.85 0.87
N LYS A 70 -2.82 14.03 -0.03
CA LYS A 70 -2.16 14.47 -1.27
C LYS A 70 -3.15 15.00 -2.32
N TYR A 71 -4.41 14.57 -2.28
CA TYR A 71 -5.38 14.80 -3.36
C TYR A 71 -6.71 15.42 -2.91
N VAL A 72 -7.02 15.39 -1.61
CA VAL A 72 -8.20 16.05 -1.04
C VAL A 72 -7.81 17.24 -0.15
N SER A 73 -8.77 18.12 0.13
CA SER A 73 -8.55 19.24 1.04
C SER A 73 -8.32 18.78 2.48
N ALA A 74 -7.68 19.65 3.29
CA ALA A 74 -7.46 19.36 4.71
C ALA A 74 -8.78 19.22 5.49
N GLU A 75 -9.85 19.90 5.04
CA GLU A 75 -11.19 19.81 5.63
C GLU A 75 -11.84 18.44 5.36
N GLU A 76 -11.77 17.95 4.12
CA GLU A 76 -12.28 16.64 3.74
C GLU A 76 -11.54 15.49 4.45
N ALA A 77 -10.22 15.61 4.59
CA ALA A 77 -9.40 14.59 5.26
C ALA A 77 -9.42 14.67 6.79
N ALA A 78 -10.13 15.63 7.41
CA ALA A 78 -10.08 15.84 8.85
C ALA A 78 -10.88 14.80 9.63
N ASP A 79 -12.02 14.38 9.11
CA ASP A 79 -12.93 13.43 9.76
C ASP A 79 -13.52 12.43 8.75
N PRO A 80 -12.84 11.28 8.56
CA PRO A 80 -13.34 10.23 7.67
C PRO A 80 -14.73 9.71 8.05
N PHE A 81 -15.11 9.72 9.34
CA PHE A 81 -16.42 9.23 9.74
C PHE A 81 -17.51 10.16 9.24
N THR A 82 -17.36 11.47 9.47
CA THR A 82 -18.31 12.47 8.96
C THR A 82 -18.39 12.46 7.44
N PHE A 83 -17.25 12.30 6.75
CA PHE A 83 -17.23 12.21 5.29
C PHE A 83 -18.02 11.00 4.76
N PHE A 84 -17.85 9.82 5.35
CA PHE A 84 -18.55 8.60 4.93
C PHE A 84 -19.93 8.39 5.58
N LEU A 85 -20.35 9.26 6.50
CA LEU A 85 -21.65 9.14 7.17
C LEU A 85 -22.84 9.08 6.18
N PRO A 86 -22.93 9.94 5.14
CA PRO A 86 -24.02 9.83 4.17
C PRO A 86 -24.02 8.48 3.43
N PHE A 87 -22.83 7.93 3.14
CA PHE A 87 -22.70 6.61 2.57
C PHE A 87 -23.25 5.53 3.51
N PHE A 88 -22.83 5.52 4.78
CA PHE A 88 -23.31 4.53 5.76
C PHE A 88 -24.82 4.62 5.99
N GLN A 89 -25.39 5.82 6.08
CA GLN A 89 -26.83 6.03 6.22
C GLN A 89 -27.61 5.53 5.00
N ARG A 90 -27.11 5.76 3.79
CA ARG A 90 -27.71 5.24 2.56
C ARG A 90 -27.73 3.71 2.54
N MET A 91 -26.62 3.07 2.94
CA MET A 91 -26.53 1.61 3.01
C MET A 91 -27.50 1.00 4.02
N ALA A 92 -27.72 1.69 5.16
CA ALA A 92 -28.75 1.30 6.12
C ALA A 92 -30.16 1.35 5.50
N ALA A 93 -30.48 2.44 4.80
CA ALA A 93 -31.80 2.64 4.19
C ALA A 93 -32.09 1.69 3.01
N GLU A 94 -31.09 1.41 2.17
CA GLU A 94 -31.26 0.65 0.92
C GLU A 94 -31.03 -0.86 1.11
N HIS A 95 -30.18 -1.26 2.06
CA HIS A 95 -29.72 -2.65 2.19
C HIS A 95 -29.87 -3.22 3.60
N GLY A 96 -30.33 -2.44 4.57
CA GLY A 96 -30.70 -2.92 5.91
C GLY A 96 -29.52 -3.26 6.83
N ILE A 97 -28.28 -2.95 6.44
CA ILE A 97 -27.12 -3.02 7.33
C ILE A 97 -26.80 -1.63 7.82
N ASP A 98 -27.06 -1.39 9.11
CA ASP A 98 -26.79 -0.12 9.75
C ASP A 98 -25.39 -0.10 10.38
N LEU A 99 -24.40 0.26 9.55
CA LEU A 99 -23.00 0.41 9.94
C LEU A 99 -22.79 1.54 10.97
N VAL A 100 -23.73 2.47 11.11
CA VAL A 100 -23.65 3.55 12.09
C VAL A 100 -24.02 3.00 13.47
N SER A 101 -25.17 2.36 13.56
CA SER A 101 -25.70 1.85 14.84
C SER A 101 -24.91 0.64 15.37
N ASP A 102 -24.39 -0.22 14.50
CA ASP A 102 -23.59 -1.39 14.92
C ASP A 102 -22.11 -1.06 15.21
N GLY A 103 -21.68 0.19 15.00
CA GLY A 103 -20.34 0.69 15.30
C GLY A 103 -19.26 0.36 14.25
N ARG A 104 -19.59 -0.41 13.19
CA ARG A 104 -18.61 -0.76 12.15
C ARG A 104 -18.18 0.44 11.34
N GLY A 105 -19.06 1.40 11.06
CA GLY A 105 -18.75 2.65 10.36
C GLY A 105 -17.67 3.48 11.09
N GLN A 106 -17.74 3.57 12.43
CA GLN A 106 -16.70 4.23 13.23
C GLN A 106 -15.37 3.48 13.15
N THR A 107 -15.43 2.15 13.20
CA THR A 107 -14.22 1.32 13.08
C THR A 107 -13.58 1.46 11.70
N ILE A 108 -14.36 1.43 10.63
CA ILE A 108 -13.91 1.64 9.24
C ILE A 108 -13.21 3.00 9.11
N ALA A 109 -13.86 4.08 9.56
CA ALA A 109 -13.29 5.43 9.52
C ALA A 109 -11.98 5.53 10.30
N ARG A 110 -11.91 4.90 11.48
CA ARG A 110 -10.72 4.87 12.31
C ARG A 110 -9.59 4.06 11.68
N VAL A 111 -9.89 2.96 11.00
CA VAL A 111 -8.90 2.20 10.22
C VAL A 111 -8.34 3.05 9.09
N ILE A 112 -9.21 3.74 8.32
CA ILE A 112 -8.82 4.61 7.21
C ILE A 112 -7.85 5.70 7.69
N ASP A 113 -8.17 6.40 8.78
CA ASP A 113 -7.31 7.47 9.30
C ASP A 113 -5.92 6.97 9.75
N ASN A 114 -5.85 5.70 10.18
CA ASN A 114 -4.65 5.11 10.77
C ASN A 114 -3.85 4.20 9.82
N VAL A 115 -4.30 3.99 8.58
CA VAL A 115 -3.64 3.05 7.65
C VAL A 115 -2.22 3.52 7.29
N SER A 116 -2.04 4.83 7.09
CA SER A 116 -0.83 5.34 6.42
C SER A 116 0.43 5.18 7.27
N TRP A 117 1.56 4.89 6.62
CA TRP A 117 2.88 4.87 7.25
C TRP A 117 3.19 6.16 8.01
N SER A 118 2.84 7.30 7.41
CA SER A 118 3.12 8.62 7.98
C SER A 118 2.30 8.88 9.25
N THR A 119 1.04 8.43 9.29
CA THR A 119 0.18 8.52 10.47
C THR A 119 0.77 7.69 11.61
N GLU A 120 1.12 6.42 11.37
CA GLU A 120 1.72 5.57 12.39
C GLU A 120 3.01 6.19 12.97
N LYS A 121 3.91 6.68 12.11
CA LYS A 121 5.15 7.32 12.57
C LYS A 121 4.88 8.52 13.49
N LYS A 122 4.00 9.43 13.06
CA LYS A 122 3.62 10.63 13.84
C LYS A 122 2.97 10.27 15.17
N LEU A 123 2.08 9.29 15.20
CA LEU A 123 1.40 8.86 16.43
C LEU A 123 2.37 8.24 17.43
N ARG A 124 3.33 7.42 16.96
CA ARG A 124 4.37 6.84 17.82
C ARG A 124 5.29 7.92 18.39
N GLU A 125 5.77 8.84 17.56
CA GLU A 125 6.63 9.95 17.99
C GLU A 125 5.94 10.88 19.00
N ALA A 126 4.63 11.11 18.82
CA ALA A 126 3.83 11.94 19.71
C ALA A 126 3.34 11.21 20.98
N GLY A 127 3.67 9.93 21.17
CA GLY A 127 3.15 9.13 22.29
C GLY A 127 1.63 8.90 22.25
N LYS A 128 1.01 9.03 21.06
CA LYS A 128 -0.44 8.87 20.82
C LYS A 128 -0.80 7.50 20.25
N TRP A 129 0.16 6.60 20.14
CA TRP A 129 -0.10 5.20 19.84
C TRP A 129 -0.73 4.52 21.05
N THR A 130 -1.86 3.83 20.86
CA THR A 130 -2.68 3.30 21.95
C THR A 130 -2.92 1.80 21.80
N ALA A 131 -3.40 1.16 22.86
CA ALA A 131 -3.73 -0.27 22.87
C ALA A 131 -4.65 -0.71 21.71
N TRP A 132 -5.58 0.15 21.27
CA TRP A 132 -6.43 -0.15 20.12
C TRP A 132 -5.62 -0.38 18.82
N HIS A 133 -4.56 0.39 18.61
CA HIS A 133 -3.72 0.23 17.43
C HIS A 133 -2.94 -1.09 17.46
N ASP A 134 -2.62 -1.60 18.65
CA ASP A 134 -1.95 -2.88 18.83
C ASP A 134 -2.93 -4.07 18.79
N SER A 135 -4.22 -3.86 19.07
CA SER A 135 -5.21 -4.93 19.15
C SER A 135 -6.16 -5.04 17.95
N CYS A 136 -6.31 -3.99 17.14
CA CYS A 136 -7.24 -4.00 16.00
C CYS A 136 -6.67 -4.77 14.81
N VAL A 137 -7.14 -6.01 14.63
CA VAL A 137 -6.68 -6.91 13.58
C VAL A 137 -7.10 -6.41 12.19
N GLU A 138 -8.26 -5.77 12.07
CA GLU A 138 -8.73 -5.15 10.83
C GLU A 138 -7.76 -4.07 10.35
N LEU A 139 -7.31 -3.19 11.24
CA LEU A 139 -6.26 -2.20 10.94
C LEU A 139 -4.99 -2.88 10.46
N HIS A 140 -4.56 -3.95 11.13
CA HIS A 140 -3.33 -4.66 10.77
C HIS A 140 -3.42 -5.28 9.38
N CYS A 141 -4.56 -5.87 9.02
CA CYS A 141 -4.77 -6.46 7.70
C CYS A 141 -4.69 -5.42 6.59
N VAL A 142 -5.36 -4.27 6.77
CA VAL A 142 -5.37 -3.19 5.76
C VAL A 142 -4.00 -2.51 5.68
N GLN A 143 -3.36 -2.22 6.83
CA GLN A 143 -2.01 -1.64 6.86
C GLN A 143 -0.97 -2.53 6.21
N ASP A 144 -0.97 -3.83 6.52
CA ASP A 144 -0.03 -4.76 5.93
C ASP A 144 -0.26 -4.86 4.42
N ALA A 145 -1.52 -4.93 3.98
CA ALA A 145 -1.84 -5.01 2.56
C ALA A 145 -1.37 -3.77 1.76
N ASP A 146 -1.63 -2.56 2.27
CA ASP A 146 -1.14 -1.31 1.66
C ASP A 146 0.40 -1.29 1.59
N ARG A 147 1.05 -1.63 2.70
CA ARG A 147 2.52 -1.68 2.79
C ARG A 147 3.14 -2.71 1.86
N LEU A 148 2.52 -3.88 1.75
CA LEU A 148 3.00 -4.94 0.87
C LEU A 148 2.95 -4.50 -0.60
N ASP A 149 1.95 -3.72 -1.02
CA ASP A 149 1.89 -3.16 -2.39
C ASP A 149 2.93 -2.05 -2.64
N ALA A 150 3.50 -1.47 -1.57
CA ALA A 150 4.57 -0.49 -1.65
C ALA A 150 5.99 -1.10 -1.72
N ILE A 151 6.13 -2.42 -1.57
CA ILE A 151 7.40 -3.16 -1.76
C ILE A 151 7.29 -4.17 -2.90
N GLY A 152 8.40 -4.82 -3.24
CA GLY A 152 8.46 -5.71 -4.41
C GLY A 152 8.51 -4.93 -5.72
N ALA A 153 8.19 -5.61 -6.82
CA ALA A 153 8.35 -5.03 -8.16
C ALA A 153 7.33 -3.91 -8.41
N PHE A 154 6.06 -4.10 -8.05
CA PHE A 154 5.05 -3.04 -8.08
C PHE A 154 5.43 -1.84 -7.21
N GLY A 155 5.99 -2.06 -6.02
CA GLY A 155 6.45 -0.99 -5.14
C GLY A 155 7.49 -0.07 -5.78
N ILE A 156 8.47 -0.66 -6.47
CA ILE A 156 9.49 0.07 -7.22
C ILE A 156 8.85 0.91 -8.33
N MET A 157 7.96 0.31 -9.12
CA MET A 157 7.27 1.01 -10.21
C MET A 157 6.40 2.15 -9.69
N ARG A 158 5.64 1.93 -8.61
CA ARG A 158 4.81 2.97 -7.98
C ARG A 158 5.64 4.14 -7.47
N CYS A 159 6.79 3.86 -6.83
CA CYS A 159 7.70 4.91 -6.36
C CYS A 159 8.23 5.75 -7.52
N ALA A 160 8.59 5.12 -8.64
CA ALA A 160 9.02 5.82 -9.84
C ALA A 160 7.90 6.68 -10.47
N SER A 161 6.70 6.13 -10.59
CA SER A 161 5.52 6.86 -11.08
C SER A 161 5.22 8.10 -10.23
N TYR A 162 5.19 7.96 -8.91
CA TYR A 162 4.95 9.08 -8.00
C TYR A 162 6.05 10.14 -8.09
N SER A 163 7.31 9.71 -8.21
CA SER A 163 8.45 10.62 -8.35
C SER A 163 8.35 11.45 -9.63
N THR A 164 7.84 10.86 -10.72
CA THR A 164 7.63 11.54 -12.00
C THR A 164 6.54 12.60 -11.88
N VAL A 165 5.41 12.26 -11.25
CA VAL A 165 4.26 13.16 -11.09
C VAL A 165 4.58 14.34 -10.16
N THR A 166 5.40 14.10 -9.13
CA THR A 166 5.81 15.13 -8.17
C THR A 166 7.08 15.88 -8.56
N ASN A 167 7.66 15.56 -9.73
CA ASN A 167 8.95 16.08 -10.19
C ASN A 167 10.06 15.95 -9.11
N ARG A 168 10.03 14.84 -8.37
CA ARG A 168 11.00 14.54 -7.32
C ARG A 168 12.30 14.04 -7.97
N PRO A 169 13.47 14.57 -7.59
CA PRO A 169 14.75 14.03 -8.04
C PRO A 169 14.90 12.56 -7.63
N LEU A 170 15.43 11.73 -8.53
CA LEU A 170 15.73 10.34 -8.22
C LEU A 170 16.80 10.22 -7.12
N HIS A 171 17.85 11.02 -7.26
CA HIS A 171 18.99 11.09 -6.35
C HIS A 171 19.62 12.49 -6.45
N THR A 172 20.18 12.96 -5.34
CA THR A 172 20.95 14.21 -5.23
C THR A 172 22.22 13.94 -4.42
N PRO A 173 23.31 14.70 -4.63
CA PRO A 173 24.50 14.61 -3.78
C PRO A 173 24.16 14.80 -2.29
N PRO A 174 24.89 14.16 -1.34
CA PRO A 174 24.59 14.24 0.09
C PRO A 174 24.58 15.66 0.68
N ASP A 175 25.28 16.59 0.03
CA ASP A 175 25.46 17.98 0.42
C ASP A 175 24.55 18.96 -0.34
N ASP A 176 23.62 18.47 -1.17
CA ASP A 176 22.65 19.31 -1.88
C ASP A 176 21.65 19.96 -0.87
N PRO A 177 21.67 21.29 -0.71
CA PRO A 177 20.82 21.99 0.25
C PRO A 177 19.37 22.13 -0.22
N GLU A 178 19.11 22.01 -1.53
CA GLU A 178 17.81 22.24 -2.15
C GLU A 178 16.93 20.99 -2.15
N HIS A 179 17.54 19.80 -2.28
CA HIS A 179 16.80 18.55 -2.51
C HIS A 179 17.14 17.47 -1.48
N LYS A 180 16.69 17.68 -0.24
CA LYS A 180 16.86 16.71 0.87
C LYS A 180 16.01 15.44 0.72
N TYR A 181 14.97 15.46 -0.12
CA TYR A 181 14.04 14.35 -0.31
C TYR A 181 14.04 13.87 -1.76
N THR A 182 14.63 12.69 -1.96
CA THR A 182 14.75 12.04 -3.28
C THR A 182 13.99 10.73 -3.31
N SER A 183 13.83 10.14 -4.49
CA SER A 183 13.24 8.79 -4.63
C SER A 183 14.07 7.76 -3.86
N ILE A 184 15.40 7.81 -3.96
CA ILE A 184 16.30 6.91 -3.23
C ILE A 184 16.20 7.14 -1.72
N GLN A 185 16.14 8.40 -1.27
CA GLN A 185 15.91 8.67 0.15
C GLN A 185 14.57 8.08 0.64
N HIS A 186 13.52 8.08 -0.20
CA HIS A 186 12.25 7.44 0.14
C HIS A 186 12.37 5.91 0.32
N PHE A 187 13.22 5.25 -0.47
CA PHE A 187 13.52 3.82 -0.27
C PHE A 187 14.12 3.60 1.12
N HIS A 188 15.13 4.38 1.49
CA HIS A 188 15.80 4.26 2.80
C HIS A 188 14.89 4.65 3.97
N ASP A 189 14.15 5.75 3.87
CA ASP A 189 13.31 6.26 4.96
C ASP A 189 12.07 5.40 5.24
N LYS A 190 11.58 4.68 4.22
CA LYS A 190 10.31 3.96 4.28
C LYS A 190 10.41 2.55 3.72
N LEU A 191 10.68 2.39 2.43
CA LEU A 191 10.40 1.13 1.74
C LEU A 191 11.22 -0.05 2.28
N LEU A 192 12.47 0.19 2.67
CA LEU A 192 13.33 -0.82 3.28
C LEU A 192 12.87 -1.23 4.69
N HIS A 193 12.16 -0.36 5.39
CA HIS A 193 11.66 -0.61 6.75
C HIS A 193 10.26 -1.25 6.78
N ILE A 194 9.61 -1.41 5.64
CA ILE A 194 8.23 -1.93 5.60
C ILE A 194 8.14 -3.34 6.18
N ARG A 195 9.05 -4.23 5.77
CA ARG A 195 9.08 -5.64 6.21
C ARG A 195 9.07 -5.75 7.73
N ASP A 196 9.87 -4.93 8.41
CA ASP A 196 10.03 -4.96 9.87
C ASP A 196 8.81 -4.41 10.62
N ARG A 197 7.88 -3.73 9.92
CA ARG A 197 6.68 -3.11 10.49
C ARG A 197 5.37 -3.75 10.05
N LEU A 198 5.44 -4.95 9.47
CA LEU A 198 4.26 -5.78 9.18
C LEU A 198 3.73 -6.43 10.46
N LYS A 199 2.43 -6.30 10.71
CA LYS A 199 1.79 -6.60 11.98
C LYS A 199 1.20 -8.00 12.04
N THR A 200 0.65 -8.49 10.94
CA THR A 200 0.04 -9.82 10.85
C THR A 200 1.09 -10.90 10.59
N GLY A 201 0.87 -12.10 11.14
CA GLY A 201 1.67 -13.29 10.82
C GLY A 201 1.74 -13.60 9.31
N PRO A 202 0.61 -13.70 8.59
CA PRO A 202 0.62 -13.89 7.14
C PRO A 202 1.26 -12.72 6.37
N GLY A 203 1.07 -11.47 6.83
CA GLY A 203 1.68 -10.28 6.23
C GLY A 203 3.20 -10.35 6.27
N ARG A 204 3.79 -10.67 7.43
CA ARG A 204 5.24 -10.90 7.57
C ARG A 204 5.77 -11.97 6.60
N LYS A 205 5.09 -13.12 6.50
CA LYS A 205 5.50 -14.19 5.56
C LYS A 205 5.49 -13.72 4.10
N LEU A 206 4.47 -12.97 3.70
CA LEU A 206 4.39 -12.40 2.35
C LEU A 206 5.44 -11.30 2.13
N GLY A 207 5.70 -10.48 3.15
CA GLY A 207 6.73 -9.46 3.15
C GLY A 207 8.14 -10.04 3.01
N ASP A 208 8.45 -11.12 3.71
CA ASP A 208 9.73 -11.82 3.59
C ASP A 208 9.96 -12.33 2.15
N ARG A 209 8.92 -12.83 1.47
CA ARG A 209 9.00 -13.21 0.05
C ARG A 209 9.26 -12.01 -0.86
N ARG A 210 8.49 -10.92 -0.71
CA ARG A 210 8.65 -9.71 -1.56
C ARG A 210 9.97 -8.98 -1.31
N HIS A 211 10.52 -9.08 -0.10
CA HIS A 211 11.82 -8.49 0.23
C HIS A 211 12.98 -9.23 -0.43
N GLN A 212 12.85 -10.52 -0.79
CA GLN A 212 13.90 -11.23 -1.52
C GLN A 212 14.20 -10.62 -2.90
N VAL A 213 13.20 -10.00 -3.54
CA VAL A 213 13.37 -9.25 -4.80
C VAL A 213 14.22 -7.99 -4.59
N VAL A 214 14.20 -7.43 -3.38
CA VAL A 214 15.02 -6.29 -2.96
C VAL A 214 16.37 -6.75 -2.37
N SER A 215 16.53 -8.04 -2.01
CA SER A 215 17.61 -8.51 -1.12
C SER A 215 18.23 -9.88 -1.46
N SER A 216 18.16 -10.37 -2.70
CA SER A 216 18.55 -11.75 -3.08
C SER A 216 19.92 -12.23 -2.51
N PRO A 217 20.06 -13.50 -2.07
CA PRO A 217 21.14 -13.99 -1.20
C PRO A 217 22.49 -14.24 -1.88
N ALA A 218 22.59 -14.05 -3.20
CA ALA A 218 23.87 -13.97 -3.89
C ALA A 218 24.46 -12.56 -3.73
N GLY A 219 24.84 -12.21 -2.49
CA GLY A 219 25.71 -11.07 -2.21
C GLY A 219 25.13 -9.68 -2.48
N ILE A 220 24.04 -9.30 -1.81
CA ILE A 220 23.66 -7.89 -1.64
C ILE A 220 24.11 -7.40 -0.25
N THR A 221 25.40 -7.53 0.04
CA THR A 221 26.06 -6.83 1.17
C THR A 221 26.99 -5.73 0.67
N ASN A 222 26.95 -5.42 -0.63
CA ASN A 222 27.83 -4.45 -1.27
C ASN A 222 27.18 -3.78 -2.50
N LEU A 223 25.88 -3.45 -2.43
CA LEU A 223 25.36 -2.45 -3.36
C LEU A 223 25.98 -1.11 -2.96
N SER A 224 26.96 -0.69 -3.77
CA SER A 224 27.31 0.72 -3.93
C SER A 224 26.00 1.54 -4.03
N PRO A 225 25.90 2.72 -3.40
CA PRO A 225 24.69 3.56 -3.40
C PRO A 225 24.19 3.98 -4.80
N PHE A 226 24.86 3.56 -5.87
CA PHE A 226 24.55 3.84 -7.26
C PHE A 226 23.70 2.77 -7.96
N ALA A 227 23.38 1.66 -7.31
CA ALA A 227 22.54 0.62 -7.90
C ALA A 227 21.09 0.75 -7.41
N VAL A 228 20.27 1.45 -8.21
CA VAL A 228 18.83 1.21 -8.48
C VAL A 228 18.22 2.52 -8.99
N VAL A 229 17.73 2.54 -10.24
CA VAL A 229 16.39 2.99 -10.65
C VAL A 229 16.21 2.52 -12.10
N LEU A 230 15.28 1.59 -12.34
CA LEU A 230 14.84 1.21 -13.68
C LEU A 230 13.51 1.94 -13.97
N VAL A 231 13.49 2.85 -14.94
CA VAL A 231 12.25 3.35 -15.56
C VAL A 231 12.33 3.06 -17.05
N LEU A 232 11.52 2.12 -17.50
CA LEU A 232 11.29 1.88 -18.93
C LEU A 232 10.16 2.81 -19.40
N ILE A 233 10.51 3.87 -20.14
CA ILE A 233 9.55 4.59 -20.98
C ILE A 233 10.17 4.80 -22.38
N LYS A 234 9.52 4.23 -23.40
CA LYS A 234 9.79 4.38 -24.84
C LYS A 234 11.17 3.94 -25.35
N GLY A 235 11.38 2.63 -25.37
CA GLY A 235 12.21 1.99 -26.40
C GLY A 235 13.73 2.00 -26.21
N HIS A 236 14.26 2.68 -25.19
CA HIS A 236 15.65 2.48 -24.76
C HIS A 236 15.75 2.62 -23.23
N ALA A 237 16.22 1.55 -22.56
CA ALA A 237 16.82 1.66 -21.23
C ALA A 237 17.88 0.57 -21.06
N LEU A 238 19.09 1.00 -20.74
CA LEU A 238 20.18 0.22 -20.17
C LEU A 238 20.80 1.12 -19.09
N PHE A 239 21.21 0.59 -17.94
CA PHE A 239 22.64 0.56 -17.58
C PHE A 239 22.92 -0.32 -16.36
N PHE A 240 24.18 -0.73 -16.34
CA PHE A 240 24.78 -1.90 -15.73
C PHE A 240 25.48 -1.54 -14.43
N ASP A 241 25.72 -2.54 -13.61
CA ASP A 241 26.93 -2.54 -12.78
C ASP A 241 28.15 -2.39 -13.72
N SER A 242 28.89 -1.29 -13.60
CA SER A 242 30.09 -1.04 -14.41
C SER A 242 31.22 -2.04 -14.13
N THR A 243 31.04 -2.93 -13.15
CA THR A 243 32.01 -3.94 -12.74
C THR A 243 31.65 -5.37 -13.15
N ALA A 244 30.43 -5.62 -13.65
CA ALA A 244 29.99 -6.96 -14.05
C ALA A 244 30.29 -7.27 -15.54
N PRO A 245 30.85 -8.46 -15.86
CA PRO A 245 31.15 -8.84 -17.25
C PRO A 245 29.87 -8.99 -18.09
N ARG A 246 29.88 -8.40 -19.29
CA ARG A 246 28.74 -8.22 -20.23
C ARG A 246 28.19 -9.51 -20.89
N SER A 247 28.51 -10.71 -20.42
CA SER A 247 28.29 -11.95 -21.20
C SER A 247 26.94 -12.66 -20.99
N SER A 248 25.99 -12.10 -20.25
CA SER A 248 24.63 -12.65 -20.08
C SER A 248 23.69 -11.54 -19.62
N PRO A 249 22.35 -11.59 -19.88
CA PRO A 249 21.44 -10.74 -19.11
C PRO A 249 21.69 -11.04 -17.63
N PRO A 250 21.97 -10.03 -16.80
CA PRO A 250 22.31 -10.27 -15.40
C PRO A 250 21.13 -11.00 -14.76
N THR A 251 21.40 -12.09 -14.05
CA THR A 251 20.39 -12.93 -13.37
C THR A 251 19.37 -12.09 -12.60
N GLN A 252 19.81 -10.96 -12.04
CA GLN A 252 19.00 -9.95 -11.34
C GLN A 252 17.84 -9.35 -12.18
N LEU A 253 18.02 -9.14 -13.49
CA LEU A 253 16.95 -8.63 -14.36
C LEU A 253 15.90 -9.72 -14.62
N LEU A 254 16.34 -10.96 -14.80
CA LEU A 254 15.43 -12.09 -14.98
C LEU A 254 14.66 -12.36 -13.68
N ASP A 255 15.31 -12.24 -12.53
CA ASP A 255 14.66 -12.36 -11.21
C ASP A 255 13.63 -11.24 -10.98
N PHE A 256 13.94 -10.00 -11.36
CA PHE A 256 12.99 -8.89 -11.30
C PHE A 256 11.79 -9.12 -12.23
N LEU A 257 12.02 -9.52 -13.48
CA LEU A 257 10.95 -9.80 -14.45
C LEU A 257 10.10 -11.01 -14.02
N ALA A 258 10.73 -12.03 -13.43
CA ALA A 258 10.02 -13.17 -12.84
C ALA A 258 9.16 -12.72 -11.66
N SER A 259 9.66 -11.83 -10.80
CA SER A 259 8.87 -11.24 -9.72
C SER A 259 7.69 -10.41 -10.23
N VAL A 260 7.86 -9.64 -11.32
CA VAL A 260 6.75 -8.93 -11.96
C VAL A 260 5.69 -9.93 -12.43
N GLU A 261 6.10 -11.02 -13.09
CA GLU A 261 5.18 -12.04 -13.58
C GLU A 261 4.47 -12.79 -12.43
N GLU A 262 5.18 -13.12 -11.35
CA GLU A 262 4.61 -13.73 -10.14
C GLU A 262 3.59 -12.82 -9.46
N GLU A 263 3.91 -11.52 -9.31
CA GLU A 263 3.00 -10.52 -8.77
C GLU A 263 1.79 -10.30 -9.70
N TYR A 264 2.00 -10.34 -11.02
CA TYR A 264 0.94 -10.20 -12.03
C TYR A 264 -0.02 -11.40 -12.07
N GLN A 265 0.49 -12.62 -12.07
CA GLN A 265 -0.33 -13.83 -12.10
C GLN A 265 -1.04 -14.13 -10.77
N GLY A 266 -0.68 -13.42 -9.70
CA GLY A 266 -1.28 -13.63 -8.39
C GLY A 266 -0.96 -15.01 -7.79
N THR A 267 0.06 -15.68 -8.31
CA THR A 267 0.45 -17.06 -7.97
C THR A 267 1.11 -17.15 -6.59
N VAL A 268 1.30 -16.00 -5.92
CA VAL A 268 1.81 -15.88 -4.55
C VAL A 268 0.78 -15.14 -3.67
N LEU A 269 -0.48 -15.57 -3.77
CA LEU A 269 -1.51 -15.33 -2.75
C LEU A 269 -1.57 -16.55 -1.81
#